data_AF-A0AAW8LRH6-F1
#
_entry.id   AF-A0AAW8LRH6-F1
#
_cell.length_a   1.000
_cell.length_b   1.000
_cell.length_c   1.000
_cell.angle_alpha   90.00
_cell.angle_beta   90.00
_cell.angle_gamma   90.00
#
_symmetry.space_group_name_H-M   'P 1'
#
loop_
_entity.id
_entity.type
_entity.pdbx_description
1 polymer ?
#
loop_
_entity_poly.entity_id
_entity_poly.type
_entity_poly.pdbx_seq_one_letter_code
_entity_poly.pdbx_strand_id
1 'polypeptide(L)'
;MKSWTCTNCGLVERLNHFFPDSCSACGGSMICDDGRTTNSIREPDITDCFEVLNDAAEGDPAANVLLWQERAPKNVYKTSIIDDLLLQNRIDMMQAIFGNAA
;
A
#
# COMPACT_ATOMS: atom_id res chain seq x y z
N MET A 1 -29.25 -0.80 -14.95
CA MET A 1 -28.21 0.14 -15.43
C MET A 1 -27.34 0.44 -14.24
N LYS A 2 -26.09 -0.01 -14.23
CA LYS A 2 -25.19 0.19 -13.09
C LYS A 2 -24.40 1.47 -13.30
N SER A 3 -24.33 2.31 -12.27
CA SER A 3 -23.50 3.52 -12.31
C SER A 3 -22.15 3.27 -11.69
N TRP A 4 -21.09 3.61 -12.41
CA TRP A 4 -19.70 3.58 -11.95
C TRP A 4 -19.21 5.01 -11.74
N THR A 5 -18.74 5.32 -10.54
CA THR A 5 -18.24 6.64 -10.17
C THR A 5 -16.74 6.57 -9.99
N CYS A 6 -15.99 7.40 -10.71
CA CYS A 6 -14.55 7.48 -10.54
C CYS A 6 -14.20 8.10 -9.18
N THR A 7 -13.33 7.44 -8.42
CA THR A 7 -12.87 7.91 -7.11
C THR A 7 -11.85 9.04 -7.20
N ASN A 8 -11.25 9.26 -8.38
CA ASN A 8 -10.27 10.32 -8.62
C ASN A 8 -10.91 11.60 -9.18
N CYS A 9 -11.64 11.52 -10.30
CA CYS A 9 -12.19 12.69 -10.99
C CYS A 9 -13.71 12.88 -10.85
N GLY A 10 -14.41 11.94 -10.21
CA GLY A 10 -15.87 12.03 -10.00
C GLY A 10 -16.72 11.76 -11.25
N LEU A 11 -16.13 11.37 -12.38
CA LEU A 11 -16.87 11.01 -13.58
C LEU A 11 -17.82 9.83 -13.27
N VAL A 12 -19.08 9.95 -13.69
CA VAL A 12 -20.09 8.91 -13.55
C VAL A 12 -20.41 8.29 -14.91
N GLU A 13 -20.14 7.00 -15.05
CA GLU A 13 -20.40 6.23 -16.26
C GLU A 13 -21.54 5.24 -16.02
N ARG A 14 -22.55 5.27 -16.89
CA ARG A 14 -23.72 4.37 -16.83
C ARG A 14 -23.52 3.21 -17.78
N LEU A 15 -22.86 2.16 -17.30
CA LEU A 15 -22.48 1.00 -18.09
C LEU A 15 -23.52 -0.12 -17.90
N ASN A 16 -24.03 -0.64 -19.01
CA ASN A 16 -24.90 -1.81 -19.01
C ASN A 16 -24.07 -3.06 -19.32
N HIS A 17 -24.10 -4.05 -18.42
CA HIS A 17 -23.48 -5.37 -18.57
C HIS A 17 -21.95 -5.44 -18.66
N PHE A 18 -21.24 -4.31 -18.70
CA PHE A 18 -19.79 -4.25 -18.73
C PHE A 18 -19.21 -3.88 -17.35
N PHE A 19 -18.13 -4.56 -16.97
CA PHE A 19 -17.31 -4.21 -15.81
C PHE A 19 -16.13 -3.37 -16.33
N PRO A 20 -16.05 -2.06 -16.02
CA PRO A 20 -14.95 -1.22 -16.47
C PRO A 20 -13.66 -1.59 -15.75
N ASP A 21 -12.53 -1.52 -16.45
CA ASP A 21 -11.20 -1.69 -15.83
C ASP A 21 -10.72 -0.41 -15.14
N SER A 22 -11.10 0.76 -15.66
CA SER A 22 -10.77 2.08 -15.11
C SER A 22 -11.66 3.19 -15.69
N CYS A 23 -11.61 4.38 -15.11
CA CYS A 23 -12.29 5.59 -15.59
C CYS A 23 -11.84 5.96 -17.00
N SER A 24 -12.79 6.13 -17.91
CA SER A 24 -12.51 6.46 -19.32
C SER A 24 -11.82 7.82 -19.51
N ALA A 25 -11.96 8.74 -18.56
CA ALA A 25 -11.37 10.07 -18.65
C ALA A 25 -9.97 10.18 -18.03
N CYS A 26 -9.74 9.56 -16.87
CA CYS A 26 -8.48 9.74 -16.12
C CYS A 26 -7.73 8.44 -15.82
N GLY A 27 -8.26 7.28 -16.22
CA GLY A 27 -7.68 5.97 -15.91
C GLY A 27 -7.65 5.61 -14.42
N GLY A 28 -8.33 6.40 -13.59
CA GLY A 28 -8.44 6.19 -12.15
C GLY A 28 -9.50 5.15 -11.81
N SER A 29 -9.45 4.63 -10.60
CA SER A 29 -10.38 3.59 -10.19
C SER A 29 -11.82 4.08 -10.10
N MET A 30 -12.76 3.13 -10.21
CA MET A 30 -14.19 3.40 -10.16
C MET A 30 -14.89 2.51 -9.13
N ILE A 31 -15.94 3.05 -8.53
CA ILE A 31 -16.85 2.33 -7.63
C ILE A 31 -18.25 2.26 -8.24
N CYS A 32 -18.83 1.07 -8.22
CA CYS A 32 -20.19 0.82 -8.64
C CYS A 32 -21.20 1.16 -7.53
N ASP A 33 -22.45 1.40 -7.91
CA ASP A 33 -23.60 1.53 -7.00
C ASP A 33 -23.79 0.36 -6.03
N ASP A 34 -23.33 -0.84 -6.39
CA ASP A 34 -23.35 -2.05 -5.56
C ASP A 34 -22.08 -2.25 -4.70
N GLY A 35 -21.17 -1.27 -4.68
CA GLY A 35 -19.96 -1.27 -3.86
C GLY A 35 -18.76 -2.01 -4.46
N ARG A 36 -18.87 -2.59 -5.66
CA ARG A 36 -17.70 -3.13 -6.38
C ARG A 36 -16.74 -2.02 -6.79
N THR A 37 -15.44 -2.30 -6.74
CA THR A 37 -14.38 -1.37 -7.12
C THR A 37 -13.47 -1.94 -8.21
N THR A 38 -12.93 -1.08 -9.06
CA THR A 38 -11.87 -1.41 -10.03
C THR A 38 -10.47 -1.24 -9.44
N ASN A 39 -10.34 -0.84 -8.16
CA ASN A 39 -9.05 -0.66 -7.47
C ASN A 39 -8.13 -1.88 -7.58
N SER A 40 -8.70 -3.10 -7.60
CA SER A 40 -7.92 -4.33 -7.64
C SER A 40 -7.16 -4.58 -8.96
N ILE A 41 -7.39 -3.76 -10.00
CA ILE A 41 -6.75 -3.94 -11.31
C ILE A 41 -5.58 -2.96 -11.53
N ARG A 42 -5.52 -1.84 -10.79
CA ARG A 42 -4.61 -0.73 -11.12
C ARG A 42 -3.98 0.02 -9.95
N GLU A 43 -4.18 -0.41 -8.70
CA GLU A 43 -3.20 -0.01 -7.69
C GLU A 43 -1.89 -0.74 -8.04
N PRO A 44 -0.81 -0.02 -8.38
CA PRO A 44 0.48 -0.66 -8.54
C PRO A 44 0.73 -1.42 -7.24
N ASP A 45 0.95 -2.73 -7.34
CA ASP A 45 1.35 -3.49 -6.16
C ASP A 45 2.61 -2.81 -5.62
N ILE A 46 2.82 -2.78 -4.31
CA ILE A 46 4.04 -2.19 -3.76
C ILE A 46 5.31 -2.83 -4.37
N THR A 47 5.18 -4.07 -4.86
CA THR A 47 6.21 -4.80 -5.62
C THR A 47 6.40 -4.32 -7.06
N ASP A 48 5.57 -3.44 -7.60
CA ASP A 48 5.77 -2.75 -8.88
C ASP A 48 6.59 -1.46 -8.73
N CYS A 49 6.89 -1.04 -7.48
CA CYS A 49 7.71 0.15 -7.20
C CYS A 49 9.20 -0.21 -7.17
N PHE A 50 9.86 -0.15 -8.33
CA PHE A 50 11.28 -0.50 -8.48
C PHE A 50 12.23 0.30 -7.58
N GLU A 51 11.93 1.56 -7.30
CA GLU A 51 12.75 2.40 -6.41
C GLU A 51 12.76 1.81 -5.00
N VAL A 52 11.58 1.56 -4.43
CA VAL A 52 11.43 0.97 -3.10
C VAL A 52 12.07 -0.43 -3.02
N LEU A 53 11.93 -1.25 -4.07
CA LEU A 53 12.55 -2.56 -4.12
C LEU A 53 14.09 -2.49 -4.11
N ASN A 54 14.67 -1.57 -4.90
CA ASN A 54 16.12 -1.41 -4.97
C ASN A 54 16.67 -0.89 -3.64
N ASP A 55 16.04 0.13 -3.07
CA ASP A 55 16.45 0.69 -1.77
C ASP A 55 16.36 -0.37 -0.66
N ALA A 56 15.30 -1.17 -0.66
CA ALA A 56 15.16 -2.27 0.30
C ALA A 56 16.26 -3.34 0.11
N ALA A 57 16.63 -3.65 -1.13
CA ALA A 57 17.71 -4.57 -1.47
C ALA A 57 19.09 -4.05 -1.04
N GLU A 58 19.33 -2.75 -1.17
CA GLU A 58 20.52 -2.06 -0.66
C GLU A 58 20.56 -2.03 0.88
N GLY A 59 19.41 -2.18 1.53
CA GLY A 59 19.28 -2.28 2.98
C GLY A 59 18.76 -0.99 3.63
N ASP A 60 18.11 -0.12 2.88
CA ASP A 60 17.44 1.05 3.44
C ASP A 60 16.32 0.62 4.41
N PRO A 61 16.37 1.03 5.69
CA PRO A 61 15.39 0.62 6.68
C PRO A 61 13.97 1.10 6.37
N ALA A 62 13.81 2.29 5.79
CA ALA A 62 12.50 2.86 5.50
C ALA A 62 11.80 2.11 4.37
N ALA A 63 12.52 1.81 3.29
CA ALA A 63 12.03 1.00 2.18
C ALA A 63 11.62 -0.41 2.64
N ASN A 64 12.43 -1.06 3.49
CA ASN A 64 12.08 -2.36 4.07
C ASN A 64 10.80 -2.31 4.91
N VAL A 65 10.62 -1.25 5.71
CA VAL A 65 9.40 -1.05 6.51
C VAL A 65 8.18 -0.80 5.63
N LEU A 66 8.30 -0.03 4.55
CA LEU A 66 7.22 0.22 3.59
C LEU A 66 6.73 -1.10 2.98
N LEU A 67 7.64 -1.92 2.46
CA LEU A 67 7.30 -3.25 1.91
C LEU A 67 6.62 -4.16 2.94
N TRP A 68 7.10 -4.13 4.18
CA TRP A 68 6.50 -4.92 5.27
C TRP A 68 5.08 -4.46 5.62
N GLN A 69 4.83 -3.15 5.69
CA GLN A 69 3.52 -2.57 6.03
C GLN A 69 2.46 -2.87 4.96
N GLU A 70 2.86 -2.79 3.69
CA GLU A 70 2.02 -3.12 2.54
C GLU A 70 1.83 -4.63 2.34
N ARG A 71 2.33 -5.46 3.27
CA ARG A 71 2.23 -6.93 3.24
C ARG A 71 2.83 -7.55 1.96
N ALA A 72 3.90 -6.94 1.45
CA ALA A 72 4.63 -7.49 0.32
C ALA A 72 5.14 -8.91 0.64
N PRO A 73 5.41 -9.74 -0.38
CA PRO A 73 6.05 -11.04 -0.20
C PRO A 73 7.36 -10.95 0.60
N LYS A 74 7.61 -11.88 1.53
CA LYS A 74 8.79 -11.85 2.41
C LYS A 74 10.15 -11.90 1.69
N ASN A 75 10.16 -12.29 0.42
CA ASN A 75 11.37 -12.35 -0.41
C ASN A 75 11.77 -10.98 -0.99
N VAL A 76 10.92 -9.95 -0.90
CA VAL A 76 11.22 -8.62 -1.46
C VAL A 76 11.78 -7.63 -0.44
N TYR A 77 11.82 -8.00 0.85
CA TYR A 77 12.40 -7.19 1.92
C TYR A 77 13.20 -8.05 2.90
N LYS A 78 14.14 -7.44 3.62
CA LYS A 78 15.01 -8.08 4.60
C LYS A 78 14.31 -8.18 5.95
N THR A 79 13.84 -9.38 6.29
CA THR A 79 13.15 -9.62 7.58
C THR A 79 14.03 -9.31 8.79
N SER A 80 15.35 -9.51 8.69
CA SER A 80 16.28 -9.19 9.78
C SER A 80 16.27 -7.70 10.14
N ILE A 81 16.15 -6.80 9.15
CA ILE A 81 16.06 -5.35 9.40
C ILE A 81 14.77 -5.03 10.16
N ILE A 82 13.65 -5.67 9.80
CA ILE A 82 12.38 -5.49 10.51
C ILE A 82 12.50 -5.98 11.96
N ASP A 83 13.11 -7.15 12.18
CA ASP A 83 13.30 -7.71 13.52
C ASP A 83 14.16 -6.79 14.41
N ASP A 84 15.26 -6.25 13.86
CA ASP A 84 16.15 -5.32 14.55
C ASP A 84 15.42 -4.00 14.91
N LEU A 85 14.65 -3.44 13.98
CA LEU A 85 13.85 -2.23 14.23
C LEU A 85 12.77 -2.45 15.28
N LEU A 86 12.09 -3.60 15.26
CA LEU A 86 11.09 -3.95 16.27
C LEU A 86 11.72 -4.12 17.65
N LEU A 87 12.92 -4.69 17.72
CA LEU A 87 13.67 -4.80 18.96
C LEU A 87 14.07 -3.41 19.49
N GLN A 88 14.61 -2.55 18.62
CA GLN A 88 14.99 -1.19 19.00
C GLN A 88 13.80 -0.40 19.53
N ASN A 89 12.66 -0.45 18.84
CA ASN A 89 11.42 0.20 19.30
C ASN A 89 10.98 -0.26 20.69
N ARG A 90 11.14 -1.55 21.00
CA ARG A 90 10.83 -2.08 22.34
C ARG A 90 11.81 -1.55 23.40
N ILE A 91 13.09 -1.48 23.08
CA ILE A 91 14.13 -0.93 23.98
C ILE A 91 13.83 0.55 24.26
N ASP A 92 13.58 1.33 23.22
CA ASP A 92 13.29 2.77 23.34
C ASP A 92 12.04 3.02 24.18
N MET A 93 10.99 2.21 23.99
CA MET A 93 9.78 2.27 24.81
C MET A 93 10.07 1.97 26.28
N MET A 94 10.88 0.94 26.57
CA MET A 94 11.27 0.60 27.94
C MET A 94 12.12 1.70 28.58
N GLN A 95 13.05 2.30 27.83
CA GLN A 95 13.85 3.43 28.30
C GLN A 95 12.99 4.68 28.57
N ALA A 96 12.00 4.98 27.72
CA ALA A 96 11.12 6.12 27.93
C ALA A 96 10.27 5.97 29.22
N ILE A 97 9.83 4.74 29.52
CA ILE A 97 8.99 4.46 30.71
C ILE A 97 9.83 4.41 31.99
N PHE A 98 10.97 3.73 31.97
CA PHE A 98 11.75 3.40 33.18
C PHE A 98 13.05 4.20 33.33
N GLY A 99 13.56 4.80 32.25
CA GLY A 99 14.85 5.52 32.24
C GLY A 99 14.82 6.87 32.94
N ASN A 100 13.65 7.50 33.08
CA ASN A 100 13.46 8.73 33.86
C ASN A 100 13.23 8.47 35.36
N ALA A 101 13.29 7.22 35.83
CA ALA A 101 13.05 6.85 37.23
C ALA A 101 14.31 6.84 38.11
N ALA A 102 15.42 7.45 37.67
CA ALA A 102 16.69 7.55 38.39
C ALA A 102 17.02 9.00 38.78
#